data_AF-X1V0S7-F1
#
_entry.id   AF-X1V0S7-F1
#
_cell.length_a   1.000
_cell.length_b   1.000
_cell.length_c   1.000
_cell.angle_alpha   90.00
_cell.angle_beta   90.00
_cell.angle_gamma   90.00
#
_symmetry.space_group_name_H-M   'P 1'
#
loop_
_entity.id
_entity.type
_entity.pdbx_description
1 polymer ?
#
loop_
_entity_poly.entity_id
_entity_poly.type
_entity_poly.pdbx_seq_one_letter_code
_entity_poly.pdbx_strand_id
1 'polypeptide(L)'
;LDDLFKVEPTSTAKKIRELMYNAFQAEDHILHFYFLGGPDFVVGPQAPAGERNVLGVIAKAGLETGLKVIQMRKGMRNVLRIIGGKPVMPSCALPGGVSKGINEEERQKIIEAGEFAVEFCKLSLEIFDDIVLKNKTYVDLITGDIFSHQTYYMGMVDKNNKVTFYDGQIRVVDPDGKEFAKFKSRDYLDHIREHVEPWTYVRFSYLKKVGWKGFVDGKESGVFRVAPLARLNVADGMATPLAQEAYEKMFSVLGGKPVHSTLAFHWARLV
;
A
#
# COMPACT_ATOMS: atom_id res chain seq x y z
N LEU A 1 5.71 -17.56 13.88
CA LEU A 1 5.57 -19.00 14.21
C LEU A 1 6.73 -19.81 13.64
N ASP A 2 7.04 -19.70 12.34
CA ASP A 2 8.20 -20.37 11.74
C ASP A 2 9.51 -20.14 12.52
N ASP A 3 9.82 -18.87 12.86
CA ASP A 3 10.99 -18.53 13.67
C ASP A 3 10.95 -19.12 15.09
N LEU A 4 9.75 -19.24 15.70
CA LEU A 4 9.58 -19.84 17.03
C LEU A 4 9.91 -21.33 16.98
N PHE A 5 9.39 -22.06 15.98
CA PHE A 5 9.61 -23.48 15.79
C PHE A 5 10.93 -23.81 15.07
N LYS A 6 11.70 -22.80 14.68
CA LYS A 6 12.99 -22.95 13.96
C LYS A 6 12.84 -23.78 12.68
N VAL A 7 11.75 -23.58 11.96
CA VAL A 7 11.45 -24.24 10.69
C VAL A 7 11.48 -23.24 9.54
N GLU A 8 12.05 -23.65 8.42
CA GLU A 8 12.08 -22.84 7.21
C GLU A 8 11.01 -23.35 6.23
N PRO A 9 10.07 -22.50 5.79
CA PRO A 9 9.09 -22.91 4.79
C PRO A 9 9.76 -23.28 3.47
N THR A 10 9.24 -24.33 2.82
CA THR A 10 9.69 -24.70 1.47
C THR A 10 9.50 -23.55 0.48
N SER A 11 10.28 -23.54 -0.60
CA SER A 11 10.17 -22.53 -1.67
C SER A 11 8.72 -22.40 -2.18
N THR A 12 8.03 -23.52 -2.37
CA THR A 12 6.62 -23.55 -2.77
C THR A 12 5.71 -22.88 -1.75
N ALA A 13 5.88 -23.18 -0.45
CA ALA A 13 5.06 -22.58 0.59
C ALA A 13 5.28 -21.05 0.68
N LYS A 14 6.51 -20.58 0.55
CA LYS A 14 6.81 -19.13 0.51
C LYS A 14 6.09 -18.44 -0.65
N LYS A 15 6.18 -19.00 -1.86
CA LYS A 15 5.52 -18.45 -3.05
C LYS A 15 4.00 -18.41 -2.90
N ILE A 16 3.39 -19.42 -2.30
CA ILE A 16 1.94 -19.45 -2.04
C ILE A 16 1.55 -18.35 -1.05
N ARG A 17 2.31 -18.17 0.04
CA ARG A 17 2.06 -17.10 1.03
C ARG A 17 2.25 -15.71 0.42
N GLU A 18 3.30 -15.52 -0.36
CA GLU A 18 3.58 -14.27 -1.06
C GLU A 18 2.50 -13.93 -2.09
N LEU A 19 2.08 -14.90 -2.91
CA LEU A 19 0.96 -14.77 -3.84
C LEU A 19 -0.32 -14.35 -3.12
N MET A 20 -0.63 -15.00 -2.00
CA MET A 20 -1.80 -14.66 -1.20
C MET A 20 -1.72 -13.23 -0.65
N TYR A 21 -0.54 -12.81 -0.17
CA TYR A 21 -0.35 -11.46 0.35
C TYR A 21 -0.46 -10.40 -0.76
N ASN A 22 0.06 -10.67 -1.95
CA ASN A 22 -0.08 -9.80 -3.12
C ASN A 22 -1.55 -9.67 -3.56
N ALA A 23 -2.31 -10.78 -3.57
CA ALA A 23 -3.74 -10.76 -3.88
C ALA A 23 -4.54 -9.97 -2.83
N PHE A 24 -4.20 -10.12 -1.55
CA PHE A 24 -4.78 -9.31 -0.48
C PHE A 24 -4.44 -7.83 -0.68
N GLN A 25 -3.19 -7.51 -1.00
CA GLN A 25 -2.76 -6.12 -1.15
C GLN A 25 -3.49 -5.43 -2.29
N ALA A 26 -3.64 -6.11 -3.43
CA ALA A 26 -4.43 -5.61 -4.56
C ALA A 26 -5.91 -5.40 -4.18
N GLU A 27 -6.55 -6.38 -3.52
CA GLU A 27 -7.97 -6.26 -3.14
C GLU A 27 -8.22 -5.12 -2.15
N ASP A 28 -7.36 -4.99 -1.14
CA ASP A 28 -7.46 -3.97 -0.10
C ASP A 28 -7.22 -2.57 -0.65
N HIS A 29 -6.25 -2.41 -1.57
CA HIS A 29 -5.97 -1.13 -2.20
C HIS A 29 -7.10 -0.65 -3.10
N ILE A 30 -7.68 -1.56 -3.91
CA ILE A 30 -8.86 -1.26 -4.72
C ILE A 30 -10.09 -1.00 -3.85
N LEU A 31 -10.28 -1.75 -2.76
CA LEU A 31 -11.33 -1.48 -1.79
C LEU A 31 -11.20 -0.06 -1.24
N HIS A 32 -10.03 0.30 -0.69
CA HIS A 32 -9.82 1.61 -0.10
C HIS A 32 -10.01 2.71 -1.13
N PHE A 33 -9.40 2.59 -2.32
CA PHE A 33 -9.50 3.64 -3.33
C PHE A 33 -10.95 3.82 -3.78
N TYR A 34 -11.68 2.78 -4.18
CA TYR A 34 -13.02 3.00 -4.75
C TYR A 34 -14.14 3.19 -3.71
N PHE A 35 -14.02 2.59 -2.52
CA PHE A 35 -15.10 2.62 -1.52
C PHE A 35 -14.90 3.66 -0.43
N LEU A 36 -13.66 4.07 -0.14
CA LEU A 36 -13.35 4.89 1.03
C LEU A 36 -12.72 6.24 0.64
N GLY A 37 -11.50 6.23 0.11
CA GLY A 37 -10.75 7.45 -0.17
C GLY A 37 -11.12 8.12 -1.48
N GLY A 38 -11.38 7.35 -2.53
CA GLY A 38 -11.69 7.86 -3.88
C GLY A 38 -13.00 8.61 -4.00
N PRO A 39 -14.09 8.33 -3.24
CA PRO A 39 -15.27 9.20 -3.24
C PRO A 39 -14.96 10.68 -3.06
N ASP A 40 -14.03 11.04 -2.18
CA ASP A 40 -13.64 12.44 -1.95
C ASP A 40 -12.90 13.06 -3.15
N PHE A 41 -12.16 12.27 -3.95
CA PHE A 41 -11.46 12.74 -5.15
C PHE A 41 -12.36 12.71 -6.39
N VAL A 42 -13.12 11.64 -6.56
CA VAL A 42 -13.92 11.38 -7.77
C VAL A 42 -15.21 12.18 -7.73
N VAL A 43 -15.98 12.07 -6.65
CA VAL A 43 -17.24 12.81 -6.49
C VAL A 43 -16.95 14.26 -6.09
N GLY A 44 -15.98 14.43 -5.19
CA GLY A 44 -15.44 15.72 -4.80
C GLY A 44 -15.77 16.09 -3.36
N PRO A 45 -14.92 16.89 -2.70
CA PRO A 45 -15.06 17.16 -1.26
C PRO A 45 -16.35 17.93 -0.92
N GLN A 46 -16.87 18.71 -1.87
CA GLN A 46 -18.02 19.58 -1.77
C GLN A 46 -19.32 18.93 -2.26
N ALA A 47 -19.24 17.67 -2.72
CA ALA A 47 -20.43 16.91 -3.08
C ALA A 47 -21.34 16.70 -1.87
N PRO A 48 -22.68 16.63 -2.07
CA PRO A 48 -23.61 16.31 -1.00
C PRO A 48 -23.24 15.00 -0.30
N ALA A 49 -23.43 14.93 1.03
CA ALA A 49 -23.06 13.75 1.81
C ALA A 49 -23.71 12.45 1.30
N GLY A 50 -24.94 12.54 0.76
CA GLY A 50 -25.66 11.40 0.17
C GLY A 50 -25.03 10.86 -1.12
N GLU A 51 -24.16 11.63 -1.77
CA GLU A 51 -23.48 11.26 -3.02
C GLU A 51 -22.01 10.91 -2.78
N ARG A 52 -21.39 11.38 -1.69
CA ARG A 52 -19.96 11.18 -1.40
C ARG A 52 -19.66 9.79 -0.81
N ASN A 53 -20.00 8.77 -1.58
CA ASN A 53 -19.82 7.35 -1.27
C ASN A 53 -19.62 6.56 -2.56
N VAL A 54 -19.49 5.23 -2.45
CA VAL A 54 -19.25 4.35 -3.61
C VAL A 54 -20.31 4.47 -4.71
N LEU A 55 -21.58 4.77 -4.38
CA LEU A 55 -22.63 4.92 -5.38
C LEU A 55 -22.41 6.17 -6.23
N GLY A 56 -21.97 7.28 -5.63
CA GLY A 56 -21.60 8.49 -6.38
C GLY A 56 -20.33 8.29 -7.22
N VAL A 57 -19.38 7.49 -6.75
CA VAL A 57 -18.21 7.08 -7.57
C VAL A 57 -18.70 6.33 -8.81
N ILE A 58 -19.62 5.37 -8.67
CA ILE A 58 -20.19 4.64 -9.80
C ILE A 58 -20.99 5.59 -10.72
N ALA A 59 -21.76 6.52 -10.17
CA ALA A 59 -22.51 7.49 -10.96
C ALA A 59 -21.60 8.38 -11.82
N LYS A 60 -20.43 8.77 -11.29
CA LYS A 60 -19.46 9.59 -12.02
C LYS A 60 -18.54 8.79 -12.95
N ALA A 61 -18.02 7.66 -12.51
CA ALA A 61 -17.08 6.84 -13.26
C ALA A 61 -17.77 5.86 -14.24
N GLY A 62 -19.10 5.76 -14.17
CA GLY A 62 -19.92 4.89 -15.01
C GLY A 62 -20.17 3.51 -14.41
N LEU A 63 -21.32 2.93 -14.78
CA LEU A 63 -21.74 1.60 -14.32
C LEU A 63 -20.74 0.51 -14.72
N GLU A 64 -20.13 0.62 -15.91
CA GLU A 64 -19.11 -0.34 -16.38
C GLU A 64 -17.90 -0.37 -15.45
N THR A 65 -17.40 0.80 -15.04
CA THR A 65 -16.31 0.90 -14.07
C THR A 65 -16.71 0.28 -12.73
N GLY A 66 -17.92 0.56 -12.25
CA GLY A 66 -18.47 -0.06 -11.03
C GLY A 66 -18.49 -1.59 -11.09
N LEU A 67 -18.91 -2.16 -12.23
CA LEU A 67 -18.91 -3.61 -12.45
C LEU A 67 -17.47 -4.18 -12.44
N LYS A 68 -16.53 -3.49 -13.09
CA LYS A 68 -15.11 -3.90 -13.11
C LYS A 68 -14.48 -3.86 -11.70
N VAL A 69 -14.82 -2.87 -10.86
CA VAL A 69 -14.40 -2.82 -9.44
C VAL A 69 -14.88 -4.05 -8.69
N ILE A 70 -16.16 -4.41 -8.83
CA ILE A 70 -16.73 -5.59 -8.16
C ILE A 70 -16.08 -6.88 -8.68
N GLN A 71 -15.85 -6.97 -9.99
CA GLN A 71 -15.20 -8.12 -10.62
C GLN A 71 -13.76 -8.29 -10.13
N MET A 72 -12.98 -7.21 -10.06
CA MET A 72 -11.61 -7.23 -9.54
C MET A 72 -11.61 -7.80 -8.12
N ARG A 73 -12.43 -7.23 -7.24
CA ARG A 73 -12.50 -7.63 -5.83
C ARG A 73 -12.98 -9.07 -5.68
N LYS A 74 -13.97 -9.49 -6.48
CA LYS A 74 -14.44 -10.89 -6.50
C LYS A 74 -13.33 -11.84 -6.93
N GLY A 75 -12.55 -11.49 -7.95
CA GLY A 75 -11.41 -12.26 -8.44
C GLY A 75 -10.35 -12.43 -7.36
N MET A 76 -9.87 -11.34 -6.76
CA MET A 76 -8.86 -11.40 -5.70
C MET A 76 -9.36 -12.14 -4.45
N ARG A 77 -10.61 -11.91 -4.01
CA ARG A 77 -11.20 -12.68 -2.91
C ARG A 77 -11.32 -14.17 -3.24
N ASN A 78 -11.52 -14.52 -4.50
CA ASN A 78 -11.50 -15.90 -4.94
C ASN A 78 -10.11 -16.51 -4.82
N VAL A 79 -9.04 -15.78 -5.19
CA VAL A 79 -7.65 -16.18 -4.95
C VAL A 79 -7.40 -16.43 -3.45
N LEU A 80 -7.80 -15.48 -2.59
CA LEU A 80 -7.68 -15.62 -1.14
C LEU A 80 -8.44 -16.84 -0.61
N ARG A 81 -9.62 -17.13 -1.16
CA ARG A 81 -10.41 -18.32 -0.81
C ARG A 81 -9.75 -19.62 -1.27
N ILE A 82 -9.18 -19.66 -2.48
CA ILE A 82 -8.47 -20.83 -3.02
C ILE A 82 -7.31 -21.19 -2.10
N ILE A 83 -6.51 -20.21 -1.70
CA ILE A 83 -5.30 -20.43 -0.89
C ILE A 83 -5.66 -20.60 0.60
N GLY A 84 -6.41 -19.65 1.15
CA GLY A 84 -6.72 -19.52 2.57
C GLY A 84 -7.91 -20.33 3.07
N GLY A 85 -8.65 -20.99 2.19
CA GLY A 85 -9.92 -21.67 2.46
C GLY A 85 -11.12 -20.73 2.58
N LYS A 86 -10.89 -19.47 3.01
CA LYS A 86 -11.89 -18.40 3.12
C LYS A 86 -11.30 -17.09 2.62
N PRO A 87 -12.13 -16.19 2.05
CA PRO A 87 -11.66 -14.87 1.62
C PRO A 87 -11.28 -13.95 2.78
N VAL A 88 -11.81 -14.22 3.98
CA VAL A 88 -11.57 -13.45 5.21
C VAL A 88 -11.20 -14.43 6.32
N MET A 89 -10.26 -14.06 7.18
CA MET A 89 -9.70 -14.93 8.24
C MET A 89 -9.14 -16.25 7.69
N PRO A 90 -8.10 -16.18 6.84
CA PRO A 90 -7.48 -17.36 6.25
C PRO A 90 -6.81 -18.24 7.31
N SER A 91 -6.85 -19.56 7.11
CA SER A 91 -6.28 -20.55 8.05
C SER A 91 -5.19 -21.43 7.44
N CYS A 92 -4.58 -20.98 6.33
CA CYS A 92 -3.65 -21.79 5.56
C CYS A 92 -2.18 -21.67 5.98
N ALA A 93 -1.78 -20.59 6.67
CA ALA A 93 -0.38 -20.39 7.06
C ALA A 93 -0.08 -21.17 8.35
N LEU A 94 0.67 -22.26 8.22
CA LEU A 94 1.08 -23.12 9.33
C LEU A 94 2.59 -23.02 9.57
N PRO A 95 3.10 -23.31 10.79
CA PRO A 95 4.53 -23.41 11.02
C PRO A 95 5.19 -24.35 10.00
N GLY A 96 6.19 -23.86 9.27
CA GLY A 96 6.93 -24.61 8.25
C GLY A 96 6.28 -24.63 6.85
N GLY A 97 5.10 -24.03 6.65
CA GLY A 97 4.54 -23.94 5.30
C GLY A 97 3.09 -23.49 5.18
N VAL A 98 2.35 -24.22 4.34
CA VAL A 98 0.93 -23.98 4.04
C VAL A 98 0.12 -25.27 4.16
N SER A 99 -1.16 -25.17 4.48
CA SER A 99 -2.03 -26.34 4.70
C SER A 99 -2.38 -27.12 3.42
N LYS A 100 -2.30 -26.49 2.24
CA LYS A 100 -2.54 -27.12 0.94
C LYS A 100 -1.67 -26.52 -0.15
N GLY A 101 -1.38 -27.33 -1.17
CA GLY A 101 -0.86 -26.86 -2.46
C GLY A 101 -1.96 -26.23 -3.32
N ILE A 102 -1.55 -25.77 -4.51
CA ILE A 102 -2.43 -25.25 -5.56
C ILE A 102 -2.38 -26.26 -6.72
N ASN A 103 -3.54 -26.76 -7.16
CA ASN A 103 -3.60 -27.64 -8.33
C ASN A 103 -3.66 -26.83 -9.65
N GLU A 104 -3.58 -27.48 -10.80
CA GLU A 104 -3.52 -26.77 -12.10
C GLU A 104 -4.79 -25.96 -12.41
N GLU A 105 -5.97 -26.48 -12.08
CA GLU A 105 -7.24 -25.77 -12.29
C GLU A 105 -7.32 -24.50 -11.42
N GLU A 106 -6.89 -24.61 -10.17
CA GLU A 106 -6.80 -23.47 -9.25
C GLU A 106 -5.76 -22.45 -9.72
N ARG A 107 -4.61 -22.92 -10.21
CA ARG A 107 -3.55 -22.08 -10.78
C ARG A 107 -4.09 -21.26 -11.96
N GLN A 108 -4.85 -21.87 -12.87
CA GLN A 108 -5.43 -21.18 -14.01
C GLN A 108 -6.41 -20.07 -13.57
N LYS A 109 -7.28 -20.36 -12.60
CA LYS A 109 -8.20 -19.35 -12.02
C LYS A 109 -7.47 -18.17 -11.36
N ILE A 110 -6.31 -18.45 -10.74
CA ILE A 110 -5.48 -17.42 -10.12
C ILE A 110 -4.84 -16.52 -11.19
N ILE A 111 -4.32 -17.12 -12.27
CA ILE A 111 -3.72 -16.37 -13.39
C ILE A 111 -4.76 -15.45 -14.01
N GLU A 112 -5.95 -15.97 -14.35
CA GLU A 112 -7.05 -15.18 -14.93
C GLU A 112 -7.43 -13.99 -14.04
N ALA A 113 -7.53 -14.21 -12.72
CA ALA A 113 -7.84 -13.15 -11.78
C ALA A 113 -6.71 -12.11 -11.69
N GLY A 114 -5.44 -12.56 -11.74
CA GLY A 114 -4.27 -11.69 -11.72
C GLY A 114 -4.14 -10.83 -12.97
N GLU A 115 -4.33 -11.42 -14.15
CA GLU A 115 -4.33 -10.70 -15.43
C GLU A 115 -5.43 -9.64 -15.47
N PHE A 116 -6.65 -10.01 -15.06
CA PHE A 116 -7.74 -9.05 -14.93
C PHE A 116 -7.39 -7.92 -13.94
N ALA A 117 -6.78 -8.23 -12.80
CA ALA A 117 -6.39 -7.23 -11.82
C ALA A 117 -5.35 -6.24 -12.38
N VAL A 118 -4.36 -6.71 -13.15
CA VAL A 118 -3.37 -5.84 -13.78
C VAL A 118 -4.03 -4.87 -14.77
N GLU A 119 -4.90 -5.38 -15.66
CA GLU A 119 -5.62 -4.52 -16.60
C GLU A 119 -6.57 -3.54 -15.89
N PHE A 120 -7.20 -3.97 -14.81
CA PHE A 120 -8.02 -3.09 -13.99
C PHE A 120 -7.21 -2.00 -13.28
N CYS A 121 -6.00 -2.29 -12.79
CA CYS A 121 -5.13 -1.28 -12.19
C CYS A 121 -4.67 -0.24 -13.23
N LYS A 122 -4.39 -0.66 -14.47
CA LYS A 122 -4.11 0.28 -15.58
C LYS A 122 -5.28 1.24 -15.81
N LEU A 123 -6.49 0.70 -15.94
CA LEU A 123 -7.72 1.50 -16.02
C LEU A 123 -7.90 2.43 -14.80
N SER A 124 -7.57 1.96 -13.60
CA SER A 124 -7.67 2.76 -12.38
C SER A 124 -6.72 3.96 -12.40
N LEU A 125 -5.50 3.78 -12.91
CA LEU A 125 -4.53 4.86 -13.10
C LEU A 125 -4.96 5.85 -14.20
N GLU A 126 -5.61 5.37 -15.28
CA GLU A 126 -6.22 6.23 -16.30
C GLU A 126 -7.36 7.07 -15.72
N ILE A 127 -8.26 6.46 -14.94
CA ILE A 127 -9.33 7.19 -14.24
C ILE A 127 -8.74 8.24 -13.28
N PHE A 128 -7.67 7.91 -12.57
CA PHE A 128 -7.00 8.86 -11.69
C PHE A 128 -6.40 10.03 -12.49
N ASP A 129 -5.79 9.78 -13.64
CA ASP A 129 -5.28 10.81 -14.54
C ASP A 129 -6.41 11.75 -15.00
N ASP A 130 -7.51 11.17 -15.50
CA ASP A 130 -8.63 11.89 -16.07
C ASP A 130 -9.38 12.76 -15.05
N ILE A 131 -9.57 12.24 -13.84
CA ILE A 131 -10.41 12.90 -12.83
C ILE A 131 -9.58 13.77 -11.89
N VAL A 132 -8.39 13.32 -11.52
CA VAL A 132 -7.55 13.99 -10.51
C VAL A 132 -6.48 14.84 -11.18
N LEU A 133 -5.65 14.27 -12.05
CA LEU A 133 -4.48 14.98 -12.59
C LEU A 133 -4.85 16.06 -13.61
N LYS A 134 -5.94 15.90 -14.37
CA LYS A 134 -6.46 16.95 -15.26
C LYS A 134 -7.20 18.07 -14.52
N ASN A 135 -7.51 17.88 -13.24
CA ASN A 135 -8.16 18.90 -12.41
C ASN A 135 -7.11 19.70 -11.64
N LYS A 136 -6.83 20.92 -12.11
CA LYS A 136 -5.83 21.80 -11.51
C LYS A 136 -6.07 22.04 -10.01
N THR A 137 -7.31 22.19 -9.58
CA THR A 137 -7.64 22.40 -8.16
C THR A 137 -7.19 21.21 -7.30
N TYR A 138 -7.33 19.97 -7.79
CA TYR A 138 -6.84 18.80 -7.07
C TYR A 138 -5.33 18.69 -7.10
N VAL A 139 -4.70 18.98 -8.25
CA VAL A 139 -3.24 18.98 -8.34
C VAL A 139 -2.65 19.99 -7.37
N ASP A 140 -3.16 21.23 -7.35
CA ASP A 140 -2.74 22.29 -6.43
C ASP A 140 -2.95 21.88 -4.96
N LEU A 141 -4.05 21.17 -4.65
CA LEU A 141 -4.29 20.65 -3.30
C LEU A 141 -3.31 19.53 -2.90
N ILE A 142 -2.99 18.64 -3.83
CA ILE A 142 -2.07 17.51 -3.59
C ILE A 142 -0.63 18.03 -3.47
N THR A 143 -0.22 19.00 -4.26
CA THR A 143 1.14 19.56 -4.25
C THR A 143 1.32 20.69 -3.23
N GLY A 144 0.23 21.23 -2.69
CA GLY A 144 0.23 22.27 -1.67
C GLY A 144 0.78 21.84 -0.30
N ASP A 145 0.90 22.81 0.59
CA ASP A 145 1.52 22.68 1.92
C ASP A 145 0.53 22.28 3.03
N ILE A 146 -0.78 22.58 2.87
CA ILE A 146 -1.83 22.35 3.88
C ILE A 146 -1.85 20.91 4.41
N PHE A 147 -1.61 19.92 3.53
CA PHE A 147 -1.59 18.50 3.89
C PHE A 147 -0.19 17.90 3.83
N SER A 148 0.85 18.72 3.86
CA SER A 148 2.24 18.28 3.83
C SER A 148 2.77 18.05 5.25
N HIS A 149 3.50 16.96 5.45
CA HIS A 149 4.12 16.65 6.73
C HIS A 149 5.51 16.03 6.53
N GLN A 150 6.55 16.76 6.92
CA GLN A 150 7.94 16.32 6.80
C GLN A 150 8.28 15.35 7.92
N THR A 151 8.43 14.08 7.55
CA THR A 151 8.61 12.95 8.47
C THR A 151 9.62 11.98 7.89
N TYR A 152 10.15 11.12 8.75
CA TYR A 152 10.83 9.92 8.28
C TYR A 152 9.84 8.99 7.57
N TYR A 153 10.33 8.13 6.67
CA TYR A 153 9.51 7.07 6.08
C TYR A 153 10.12 5.71 6.34
N MET A 154 9.26 4.72 6.53
CA MET A 154 9.67 3.35 6.76
C MET A 154 8.89 2.41 5.84
N GLY A 155 9.60 1.45 5.25
CA GLY A 155 9.01 0.42 4.40
C GLY A 155 9.94 -0.76 4.21
N MET A 156 9.40 -1.88 3.71
CA MET A 156 10.18 -3.07 3.42
C MET A 156 10.71 -3.00 1.99
N VAL A 157 11.98 -3.36 1.81
CA VAL A 157 12.64 -3.42 0.50
C VAL A 157 13.34 -4.75 0.28
N ASP A 158 13.41 -5.17 -0.98
CA ASP A 158 14.14 -6.36 -1.40
C ASP A 158 15.66 -6.13 -1.40
N LYS A 159 16.43 -7.11 -1.90
CA LYS A 159 17.90 -7.03 -2.01
C LYS A 159 18.39 -5.91 -2.94
N ASN A 160 17.55 -5.43 -3.84
CA ASN A 160 17.82 -4.35 -4.80
C ASN A 160 17.18 -3.02 -4.37
N ASN A 161 16.77 -2.90 -3.10
CA ASN A 161 16.03 -1.77 -2.55
C ASN A 161 14.67 -1.51 -3.22
N LYS A 162 14.11 -2.45 -3.97
CA LYS A 162 12.78 -2.30 -4.58
C LYS A 162 11.67 -2.65 -3.61
N VAL A 163 10.47 -2.12 -3.85
CA VAL A 163 9.29 -2.44 -3.03
C VAL A 163 9.05 -3.94 -3.01
N THR A 164 8.90 -4.48 -1.80
CA THR A 164 8.44 -5.85 -1.55
C THR A 164 7.44 -5.83 -0.41
N PHE A 165 6.51 -6.78 -0.43
CA PHE A 165 5.45 -6.88 0.55
C PHE A 165 5.62 -8.06 1.50
N TYR A 166 6.41 -9.07 1.10
CA TYR A 166 6.45 -10.36 1.81
C TYR A 166 7.71 -10.56 2.66
N ASP A 167 8.90 -10.42 2.06
CA ASP A 167 10.17 -10.62 2.76
C ASP A 167 11.24 -9.64 2.25
N GLY A 168 12.12 -9.19 3.14
CA GLY A 168 13.10 -8.15 2.84
C GLY A 168 13.84 -7.59 4.06
N GLN A 169 14.31 -6.35 3.93
CA GLN A 169 14.81 -5.54 5.04
C GLN A 169 13.88 -4.35 5.23
N ILE A 170 13.72 -3.92 6.48
CA ILE A 170 13.06 -2.66 6.80
C ILE A 170 14.06 -1.54 6.55
N ARG A 171 13.72 -0.62 5.65
CA ARG A 171 14.51 0.56 5.32
C ARG A 171 13.79 1.80 5.83
N VAL A 172 14.56 2.74 6.36
CA VAL A 172 14.11 4.03 6.85
C VAL A 172 14.89 5.12 6.13
N VAL A 173 14.18 6.12 5.61
CA VAL A 173 14.80 7.34 5.07
C VAL A 173 14.40 8.54 5.92
N ASP A 174 15.30 9.51 6.02
CA ASP A 174 15.05 10.79 6.64
C ASP A 174 14.11 11.67 5.76
N PRO A 175 13.64 12.82 6.27
CA PRO A 175 12.82 13.75 5.51
C PRO A 175 13.45 14.23 4.18
N ASP A 176 14.77 14.15 4.00
CA ASP A 176 15.42 14.53 2.73
C ASP A 176 15.61 13.30 1.80
N GLY A 177 15.13 12.12 2.20
CA GLY A 177 15.25 10.87 1.45
C GLY A 177 16.58 10.14 1.64
N LYS A 178 17.44 10.60 2.55
CA LYS A 178 18.70 9.90 2.85
C LYS A 178 18.42 8.70 3.73
N GLU A 179 19.06 7.57 3.43
CA GLU A 179 18.95 6.37 4.26
C GLU A 179 19.42 6.66 5.70
N PHE A 180 18.51 6.45 6.65
CA PHE A 180 18.75 6.62 8.08
C PHE A 180 19.06 5.29 8.76
N ALA A 181 18.34 4.23 8.39
CA ALA A 181 18.55 2.89 8.93
C ALA A 181 18.08 1.81 7.95
N LYS A 182 18.71 0.63 8.02
CA LYS A 182 18.26 -0.57 7.31
C LYS A 182 18.52 -1.80 8.18
N PHE A 183 17.48 -2.57 8.49
CA PHE A 183 17.55 -3.63 9.50
C PHE A 183 16.59 -4.80 9.21
N LYS A 184 16.78 -5.94 9.88
CA LYS A 184 15.84 -7.07 9.80
C LYS A 184 14.70 -6.84 10.79
N SER A 185 13.50 -7.28 10.44
CA SER A 185 12.30 -7.09 11.28
C SER A 185 12.45 -7.60 12.72
N ARG A 186 13.27 -8.62 12.95
CA ARG A 186 13.61 -9.13 14.30
C ARG A 186 14.30 -8.11 15.21
N ASP A 187 14.98 -7.13 14.62
CA ASP A 187 15.75 -6.12 15.35
C ASP A 187 14.92 -4.86 15.64
N TYR A 188 13.61 -4.87 15.37
CA TYR A 188 12.77 -3.65 15.42
C TYR A 188 12.80 -2.92 16.77
N LEU A 189 13.04 -3.61 17.89
CA LEU A 189 13.12 -3.02 19.23
C LEU A 189 14.35 -2.12 19.45
N ASP A 190 15.36 -2.24 18.59
CA ASP A 190 16.52 -1.36 18.56
C ASP A 190 16.26 -0.08 17.77
N HIS A 191 15.21 -0.07 16.95
CA HIS A 191 14.89 1.02 16.03
C HIS A 191 13.61 1.78 16.39
N ILE A 192 12.60 1.11 16.97
CA ILE A 192 11.26 1.65 17.17
C ILE A 192 10.91 1.68 18.66
N ARG A 193 10.29 2.77 19.11
CA ARG A 193 9.67 2.93 20.41
C ARG A 193 8.23 3.43 20.25
N GLU A 194 7.42 3.25 21.29
CA GLU A 194 6.04 3.71 21.34
C GLU A 194 5.86 4.72 22.46
N HIS A 195 5.14 5.80 22.18
CA HIS A 195 4.73 6.83 23.13
C HIS A 195 3.21 6.77 23.34
N VAL A 196 2.74 7.12 24.54
CA VAL A 196 1.32 7.12 24.91
C VAL A 196 0.85 8.52 25.26
N GLU A 197 -0.36 8.84 24.86
CA GLU A 197 -1.02 10.09 25.17
C GLU A 197 -2.30 9.81 25.97
N PRO A 198 -2.68 10.65 26.95
CA PRO A 198 -3.82 10.37 27.84
C PRO A 198 -5.19 10.42 27.15
N TRP A 199 -5.25 10.99 25.94
CA TRP A 199 -6.49 11.25 25.19
C TRP A 199 -6.77 10.23 24.08
N THR A 200 -5.93 9.20 23.90
CA THR A 200 -6.15 8.17 22.88
C THR A 200 -5.58 6.81 23.29
N TYR A 201 -6.24 5.73 22.87
CA TYR A 201 -5.70 4.38 22.99
C TYR A 201 -4.64 4.05 21.94
N VAL A 202 -4.56 4.84 20.86
CA VAL A 202 -3.55 4.66 19.81
C VAL A 202 -2.20 5.13 20.35
N ARG A 203 -1.19 4.29 20.17
CA ARG A 203 0.19 4.60 20.53
C ARG A 203 0.91 5.26 19.35
N PHE A 204 1.83 6.17 19.65
CA PHE A 204 2.63 6.85 18.64
C PHE A 204 3.99 6.19 18.50
N SER A 205 4.20 5.51 17.39
CA SER A 205 5.50 4.91 17.08
C SER A 205 6.48 5.98 16.61
N TYR A 206 7.72 5.91 17.09
CA TYR A 206 8.80 6.82 16.69
C TYR A 206 10.16 6.10 16.63
N LEU A 207 11.10 6.70 15.90
CA LEU A 207 12.47 6.23 15.78
C LEU A 207 13.24 6.46 17.09
N LYS A 208 13.66 5.36 17.74
CA LYS A 208 14.30 5.35 19.05
C LYS A 208 15.54 6.25 19.14
N LYS A 209 16.36 6.26 18.09
CA LYS A 209 17.61 7.05 18.04
C LYS A 209 17.40 8.55 17.90
N VAL A 210 16.24 8.98 17.39
CA VAL A 210 15.88 10.41 17.25
C VAL A 210 15.10 10.86 18.48
N GLY A 211 14.20 10.01 18.97
CA GLY A 211 13.39 10.27 20.16
C GLY A 211 12.02 10.88 19.85
N TRP A 212 11.18 10.95 20.87
CA TRP A 212 9.86 11.59 20.80
C TRP A 212 9.99 13.08 21.11
N LYS A 213 9.51 13.93 20.19
CA LYS A 213 9.49 15.40 20.32
C LYS A 213 8.08 15.98 20.19
N GLY A 214 7.04 15.14 20.32
CA GLY A 214 5.67 15.52 19.99
C GLY A 214 5.41 15.48 18.48
N PHE A 215 4.34 16.15 18.06
CA PHE A 215 3.87 16.22 16.67
C PHE A 215 4.58 17.33 15.88
N VAL A 216 5.91 17.29 15.89
CA VAL A 216 6.75 18.28 15.20
C VAL A 216 7.31 17.67 13.91
N ASP A 217 7.33 18.48 12.85
CA ASP A 217 7.92 18.14 11.55
C ASP A 217 9.45 18.14 11.57
N GLY A 218 10.03 17.38 10.64
CA GLY A 218 11.43 17.46 10.29
C GLY A 218 12.33 16.47 11.03
N LYS A 219 13.65 16.65 10.83
CA LYS A 219 14.70 15.68 11.20
C LYS A 219 14.88 15.49 12.70
N GLU A 220 14.57 16.51 13.49
CA GLU A 220 14.69 16.45 14.95
C GLU A 220 13.59 15.59 15.59
N SER A 221 12.56 15.21 14.82
CA SER A 221 11.43 14.42 15.26
C SER A 221 11.56 12.97 14.80
N GLY A 222 11.46 12.02 15.73
CA GLY A 222 11.45 10.60 15.40
C GLY A 222 10.16 10.11 14.75
N VAL A 223 9.18 10.97 14.51
CA VAL A 223 7.92 10.60 13.85
C VAL A 223 8.19 10.10 12.44
N PHE A 224 7.61 8.96 12.11
CA PHE A 224 7.73 8.36 10.79
C PHE A 224 6.36 7.92 10.26
N ARG A 225 6.24 7.86 8.93
CA ARG A 225 5.06 7.33 8.24
C ARG A 225 5.35 6.00 7.57
N VAL A 226 4.32 5.18 7.45
CA VAL A 226 4.30 3.87 6.78
C VAL A 226 3.12 3.80 5.81
N ALA A 227 3.15 2.82 4.90
CA ALA A 227 2.13 2.60 3.86
C ALA A 227 1.92 3.82 2.93
N PRO A 228 1.18 3.68 1.83
CA PRO A 228 1.76 3.26 0.55
C PRO A 228 2.87 4.19 0.08
N LEU A 229 2.69 5.51 0.19
CA LEU A 229 3.70 6.50 -0.19
C LEU A 229 5.02 6.30 0.55
N ALA A 230 4.99 5.94 1.83
CA ALA A 230 6.21 5.65 2.58
C ALA A 230 7.03 4.53 1.94
N ARG A 231 6.37 3.47 1.44
CA ARG A 231 7.06 2.36 0.75
C ARG A 231 7.75 2.85 -0.52
N LEU A 232 7.09 3.74 -1.27
CA LEU A 232 7.64 4.31 -2.50
C LEU A 232 8.78 5.30 -2.22
N ASN A 233 8.66 6.12 -1.16
CA ASN A 233 9.68 7.04 -0.70
C ASN A 233 10.95 6.30 -0.24
N VAL A 234 10.81 5.16 0.46
CA VAL A 234 12.00 4.39 0.91
C VAL A 234 12.60 3.50 -0.16
N ALA A 235 11.83 3.03 -1.15
CA ALA A 235 12.33 2.09 -2.14
C ALA A 235 13.02 2.81 -3.30
N ASP A 236 14.03 2.20 -3.93
CA ASP A 236 14.70 2.75 -5.13
C ASP A 236 13.87 2.53 -6.41
N GLY A 237 12.76 1.80 -6.32
CA GLY A 237 11.80 1.58 -7.40
C GLY A 237 10.85 0.42 -7.13
N MET A 238 10.09 0.03 -8.15
CA MET A 238 9.16 -1.08 -8.16
C MET A 238 9.78 -2.34 -8.76
N ALA A 239 9.32 -3.50 -8.29
CA ALA A 239 9.77 -4.81 -8.77
C ALA A 239 9.23 -5.18 -10.17
N THR A 240 8.13 -4.56 -10.60
CA THR A 240 7.46 -4.86 -11.88
C THR A 240 7.52 -3.68 -12.84
N PRO A 241 7.62 -3.91 -14.17
CA PRO A 241 7.82 -2.83 -15.15
C PRO A 241 6.70 -1.79 -15.19
N LEU A 242 5.43 -2.22 -15.21
CA LEU A 242 4.30 -1.30 -15.28
C LEU A 242 4.17 -0.43 -14.02
N ALA A 243 4.42 -1.01 -12.84
CA ALA A 243 4.41 -0.25 -11.60
C ALA A 243 5.61 0.70 -11.53
N GLN A 244 6.76 0.35 -12.12
CA GLN A 244 7.92 1.24 -12.21
C GLN A 244 7.61 2.49 -13.04
N GLU A 245 6.93 2.32 -14.18
CA GLU A 245 6.49 3.47 -15.00
C GLU A 245 5.53 4.38 -14.22
N ALA A 246 4.55 3.81 -13.53
CA ALA A 246 3.61 4.56 -12.71
C ALA A 246 4.30 5.28 -11.53
N TYR A 247 5.29 4.63 -10.92
CA TYR A 247 6.15 5.18 -9.86
C TYR A 247 6.92 6.41 -10.34
N GLU A 248 7.59 6.31 -11.49
CA GLU A 248 8.36 7.41 -12.07
C GLU A 248 7.47 8.59 -12.46
N LYS A 249 6.31 8.31 -13.07
CA LYS A 249 5.30 9.33 -13.37
C LYS A 249 4.86 10.07 -12.10
N MET A 250 4.55 9.33 -11.04
CA MET A 250 4.11 9.92 -9.77
C MET A 250 5.14 10.90 -9.20
N PHE A 251 6.39 10.47 -9.06
CA PHE A 251 7.44 11.33 -8.51
C PHE A 251 7.80 12.50 -9.43
N SER A 252 7.74 12.31 -10.75
CA SER A 252 7.94 13.40 -11.70
C SER A 252 6.88 14.49 -11.56
N VAL A 253 5.60 14.12 -11.42
CA VAL A 253 4.50 15.09 -11.26
C VAL A 253 4.53 15.77 -9.90
N LEU A 254 4.93 15.05 -8.85
CA LEU A 254 4.96 15.57 -7.48
C LEU A 254 6.26 16.32 -7.13
N GLY A 255 7.13 16.57 -8.11
CA GLY A 255 8.30 17.44 -7.93
C GLY A 255 9.52 16.76 -7.32
N GLY A 256 9.59 15.43 -7.33
CA GLY A 256 10.72 14.66 -6.86
C GLY A 256 10.42 13.81 -5.63
N LYS A 257 11.48 13.26 -5.02
CA LYS A 257 11.41 12.28 -3.95
C LYS A 257 12.36 12.69 -2.81
N PRO A 258 11.94 12.60 -1.54
CA PRO A 258 10.66 12.07 -1.05
C PRO A 258 9.49 13.04 -1.24
N VAL A 259 8.27 12.48 -1.33
CA VAL A 259 7.02 13.26 -1.33
C VAL A 259 6.45 13.31 0.08
N HIS A 260 6.06 14.50 0.54
CA HIS A 260 5.51 14.73 1.89
C HIS A 260 4.00 14.97 1.96
N SER A 261 3.35 15.12 0.81
CA SER A 261 1.91 15.29 0.74
C SER A 261 1.16 14.06 1.26
N THR A 262 0.27 14.28 2.22
CA THR A 262 -0.61 13.24 2.76
C THR A 262 -1.60 12.73 1.72
N LEU A 263 -2.07 13.60 0.81
CA LEU A 263 -3.00 13.20 -0.24
C LEU A 263 -2.34 12.32 -1.31
N ALA A 264 -1.02 12.43 -1.49
CA ALA A 264 -0.28 11.56 -2.41
C ALA A 264 -0.29 10.07 -1.99
N PHE A 265 -0.67 9.75 -0.75
CA PHE A 265 -0.90 8.36 -0.34
C PHE A 265 -1.99 7.67 -1.17
N HIS A 266 -2.96 8.41 -1.74
CA HIS A 266 -3.99 7.84 -2.60
C HIS A 266 -3.43 7.41 -3.96
N TRP A 267 -2.56 8.24 -4.56
CA TRP A 267 -1.91 7.88 -5.81
C TRP A 267 -0.90 6.74 -5.61
N ALA A 268 -0.06 6.83 -4.58
CA ALA A 268 0.89 5.78 -4.22
C ALA A 268 0.25 4.42 -3.88
N ARG A 269 -1.07 4.39 -3.67
CA ARG A 269 -1.85 3.15 -3.46
C ARG A 269 -2.28 2.50 -4.78
N LEU A 270 -2.42 3.28 -5.84
CA LEU A 270 -2.73 2.78 -7.17
C LEU A 270 -1.48 2.29 -7.91
N VAL A 271 -0.33 2.94 -7.64
CA VAL A 271 1.01 2.50 -8.06
C VAL A 271 1.38 1.19 -7.36
#